data_AF-A0A1T3D0M1-F1
#
_entry.id   AF-A0A1T3D0M1-F1
#
_cell.length_a   1.000
_cell.length_b   1.000
_cell.length_c   1.000
_cell.angle_alpha   90.00
_cell.angle_beta   90.00
_cell.angle_gamma   90.00
#
_symmetry.space_group_name_H-M   'P 1'
#
loop_
_entity.id
_entity.type
_entity.pdbx_description
1 polymer ?
#
loop_
_entity_poly.entity_id
_entity_poly.type
_entity_poly.pdbx_seq_one_letter_code
_entity_poly.pdbx_strand_id
1 'polypeptide(L)'
;MTRGRSVPASSVPATVLSTGSSSSLNDTTKAITTAIIPSSSSISPIPVNGPLTTRNGSKLLAQADALARMTIEFNVRAVSAQTERLEKGLNKLMISTKEDKAFRESHDERLQSLCKEILVVKQRMEEIQGPEWNGSGKDGIEGVKKEVDTSIELLKKEMEELKGLVGGISKTARSQVSIKQRIDDAIGSTRRWNRDHKTTKLSDATFIANYLRQQSKRDPPMAVYIQRSIKRHVSRSGRQKAKDRPKNLEQFCQDLVWRDVIETAEEVLVRNVARTARALEERVGLS
;
A
#
# COMPACT_ATOMS: atom_id res chain seq x y z
N MET A 1 7.67 -78.06 0.52
CA MET A 1 9.04 -77.56 0.77
C MET A 1 9.21 -76.32 -0.09
N THR A 2 8.87 -75.13 0.43
CA THR A 2 9.71 -74.19 1.20
C THR A 2 10.49 -73.19 0.33
N ARG A 3 10.13 -71.91 0.53
CA ARG A 3 10.95 -70.67 0.43
C ARG A 3 11.42 -70.29 -0.97
N GLY A 4 11.33 -69.03 -1.41
CA GLY A 4 11.06 -67.78 -0.71
C GLY A 4 11.99 -66.68 -1.25
N ARG A 5 11.58 -65.42 -1.03
CA ARG A 5 12.30 -64.15 -1.23
C ARG A 5 12.44 -63.65 -2.68
N SER A 6 12.42 -62.35 -2.98
CA SER A 6 12.03 -61.13 -2.25
C SER A 6 12.19 -59.98 -3.25
N VAL A 7 11.24 -59.05 -3.23
CA VAL A 7 11.43 -57.67 -3.70
C VAL A 7 12.47 -56.98 -2.79
N PRO A 8 13.22 -55.99 -3.30
CA PRO A 8 13.13 -54.72 -2.59
C PRO A 8 12.95 -53.51 -3.52
N ALA A 9 12.21 -52.55 -2.94
CA ALA A 9 12.00 -51.19 -3.38
C ALA A 9 13.18 -50.28 -2.96
N SER A 10 12.95 -48.97 -3.16
CA SER A 10 13.71 -47.82 -2.63
C SER A 10 14.87 -47.36 -3.53
N SER A 11 15.14 -46.07 -3.74
CA SER A 11 14.71 -44.88 -2.99
C SER A 11 15.02 -43.62 -3.79
N VAL A 12 14.08 -42.68 -3.73
CA VAL A 12 14.28 -41.23 -3.85
C VAL A 12 15.34 -40.75 -2.84
N PRO A 13 16.21 -39.77 -3.17
CA PRO A 13 16.83 -38.95 -2.15
C PRO A 13 16.01 -37.66 -1.98
N ALA A 14 15.35 -37.57 -0.82
CA ALA A 14 15.04 -36.32 -0.15
C ALA A 14 16.11 -36.06 0.93
N THR A 15 16.04 -34.89 1.57
CA THR A 15 16.81 -34.40 2.75
C THR A 15 18.15 -33.71 2.38
N VAL A 16 18.57 -32.56 2.94
CA VAL A 16 18.24 -31.90 4.21
C VAL A 16 18.51 -30.37 4.13
N LEU A 17 17.78 -29.64 4.97
CA LEU A 17 17.98 -28.27 5.46
C LEU A 17 19.44 -27.85 5.83
N SER A 18 19.71 -26.56 5.63
CA SER A 18 20.41 -25.67 6.59
C SER A 18 19.89 -24.25 6.35
N THR A 19 19.06 -23.63 7.18
CA THR A 19 19.26 -23.07 8.54
C THR A 19 20.42 -22.08 8.64
N GLY A 20 20.11 -20.80 8.85
CA GLY A 20 20.93 -19.92 9.71
C GLY A 20 21.33 -18.54 9.17
N SER A 21 20.76 -17.51 9.82
CA SER A 21 21.36 -16.19 10.14
C SER A 21 21.25 -15.06 9.11
N SER A 22 20.29 -14.13 9.22
CA SER A 22 20.16 -13.01 10.18
C SER A 22 21.14 -11.84 9.98
N SER A 23 20.64 -10.73 9.42
CA SER A 23 20.98 -9.35 9.83
C SER A 23 19.85 -8.45 9.30
N SER A 24 18.95 -7.94 10.14
CA SER A 24 19.10 -6.80 11.07
C SER A 24 19.05 -5.45 10.35
N LEU A 25 17.91 -4.76 10.54
CA LEU A 25 17.72 -3.31 10.72
C LEU A 25 18.46 -2.39 9.75
N ASN A 26 17.74 -1.55 9.00
CA ASN A 26 17.40 -0.24 9.55
C ASN A 26 16.29 0.52 8.78
N ASP A 27 15.44 1.14 9.60
CA ASP A 27 14.44 2.16 9.32
C ASP A 27 14.93 3.32 8.45
N THR A 28 14.05 3.89 7.62
CA THR A 28 13.92 5.35 7.49
C THR A 28 12.53 5.72 6.93
N THR A 29 11.59 5.96 7.83
CA THR A 29 10.36 6.72 7.59
C THR A 29 10.65 8.21 7.72
N LYS A 30 10.48 9.00 6.65
CA LYS A 30 10.40 10.46 6.73
C LYS A 30 9.24 10.99 5.88
N ALA A 31 8.42 11.79 6.54
CA ALA A 31 7.10 12.26 6.17
C ALA A 31 7.09 13.17 4.92
N ILE A 32 6.06 13.01 4.09
CA ILE A 32 5.72 13.90 2.98
C ILE A 32 4.88 15.04 3.56
N THR A 33 5.42 16.27 3.55
CA THR A 33 4.69 17.48 3.97
C THR A 33 4.24 18.24 2.74
N THR A 34 2.92 18.28 2.52
CA THR A 34 2.22 19.07 1.51
C THR A 34 2.50 20.57 1.66
N ALA A 35 2.92 21.22 0.57
CA ALA A 35 3.12 22.66 0.47
C ALA A 35 1.77 23.41 0.52
N ILE A 36 1.64 24.36 1.46
CA ILE A 36 0.56 25.35 1.48
C ILE A 36 1.16 26.66 0.98
N ILE A 37 0.69 27.11 -0.19
CA ILE A 37 0.97 28.43 -0.76
C ILE A 37 0.02 29.43 -0.07
N PRO A 38 0.49 30.48 0.62
CA PRO A 38 -0.40 31.54 1.05
C PRO A 38 -0.54 32.58 -0.07
N SER A 39 -1.72 32.61 -0.70
CA SER A 39 -2.11 33.70 -1.60
C SER A 39 -2.43 34.96 -0.81
N SER A 40 -1.89 36.08 -1.30
CA SER A 40 -2.00 37.44 -0.80
C SER A 40 -3.43 37.96 -0.69
N SER A 41 -3.76 38.63 0.42
CA SER A 41 -4.81 39.67 0.43
C SER A 41 -4.50 40.73 1.52
N SER A 42 -4.34 41.96 1.05
CA SER A 42 -4.80 43.21 1.68
C SER A 42 -4.18 43.65 3.01
N ILE A 43 -3.10 44.46 2.92
CA ILE A 43 -2.59 45.28 4.01
C ILE A 43 -3.45 46.55 4.12
N SER A 44 -4.10 46.74 5.27
CA SER A 44 -4.57 48.06 5.73
C SER A 44 -3.62 48.57 6.82
N PRO A 45 -3.13 49.82 6.78
CA PRO A 45 -2.21 50.33 7.78
C PRO A 45 -2.99 50.79 9.03
N ILE A 46 -2.59 50.29 10.21
CA ILE A 46 -3.01 50.83 11.52
C ILE A 46 -1.76 51.49 12.14
N PRO A 47 -1.90 52.70 12.74
CA PRO A 47 -0.77 53.56 13.06
C PRO A 47 0.08 53.05 14.22
N VAL A 48 1.37 53.33 14.08
CA VAL A 48 2.44 53.20 15.08
C VAL A 48 2.11 54.07 16.28
N ASN A 49 2.17 53.49 17.50
CA ASN A 49 2.70 54.15 18.68
C ASN A 49 2.94 53.12 19.81
N GLY A 50 4.21 53.00 20.23
CA GLY A 50 4.62 52.25 21.41
C GLY A 50 6.08 51.77 21.32
N PRO A 51 7.04 52.45 21.96
CA PRO A 51 8.39 51.94 22.09
C PRO A 51 8.43 50.97 23.28
N LEU A 52 8.90 49.73 23.04
CA LEU A 52 9.63 48.82 23.92
C LEU A 52 9.32 47.36 23.53
N THR A 53 10.37 46.64 23.09
CA THR A 53 10.56 45.18 22.91
C THR A 53 11.22 44.76 21.57
N THR A 54 12.07 45.59 20.98
CA THR A 54 12.75 45.29 19.69
C THR A 54 13.86 44.22 19.74
N ARG A 55 14.22 43.68 20.91
CA ARG A 55 15.28 42.66 21.03
C ARG A 55 14.79 41.21 20.92
N ASN A 56 13.51 40.95 21.18
CA ASN A 56 12.95 39.59 21.18
C ASN A 56 12.33 39.23 19.82
N GLY A 57 11.78 40.21 19.10
CA GLY A 57 11.21 40.00 17.77
C GLY A 57 12.26 39.59 16.72
N SER A 58 13.47 40.14 16.77
CA SER A 58 14.57 39.78 15.86
C SER A 58 15.08 38.35 16.07
N LYS A 59 15.11 37.88 17.32
CA LYS A 59 15.47 36.48 17.65
C LYS A 59 14.41 35.49 17.19
N LEU A 60 13.13 35.82 17.37
CA LEU A 60 12.02 34.99 16.89
C LEU A 60 11.98 34.93 15.36
N LEU A 61 12.24 36.05 14.68
CA LEU A 61 12.34 36.11 13.22
C LEU A 61 13.51 35.25 12.71
N ALA A 62 14.69 35.36 13.32
CA ALA A 62 15.85 34.54 12.97
C ALA A 62 15.61 33.04 13.23
N GLN A 63 14.90 32.70 14.30
CA GLN A 63 14.51 31.32 14.59
C GLN A 63 13.50 30.78 13.57
N ALA A 64 12.53 31.61 13.15
CA ALA A 64 11.58 31.26 12.12
C ALA A 64 12.26 31.05 10.75
N ASP A 65 13.21 31.92 10.37
CA ASP A 65 14.00 31.76 9.14
C ASP A 65 14.86 30.48 9.17
N ALA A 66 15.51 30.20 10.30
CA ALA A 66 16.28 28.97 10.48
C ALA A 66 15.40 27.71 10.37
N LEU A 67 14.21 27.72 10.97
CA LEU A 67 13.25 26.62 10.85
C LEU A 67 12.72 26.46 9.41
N ALA A 68 12.47 27.57 8.72
CA ALA A 68 12.04 27.55 7.32
C ALA A 68 13.12 26.91 6.43
N ARG A 69 14.38 27.34 6.57
CA ARG A 69 15.53 26.75 5.85
C ARG A 69 15.70 25.27 6.14
N MET A 70 15.66 24.88 7.41
CA MET A 70 15.78 23.48 7.81
C MET A 70 14.63 22.62 7.23
N THR A 71 13.40 23.16 7.21
CA THR A 71 12.23 22.48 6.63
C THR A 71 12.39 22.30 5.12
N ILE A 72 12.86 23.34 4.42
CA ILE A 72 13.12 23.27 2.97
C ILE A 72 14.20 22.23 2.68
N GLU A 73 15.35 22.30 3.36
CA GLU A 73 16.44 21.33 3.17
C GLU A 73 16.02 19.89 3.45
N PHE A 74 15.24 19.68 4.52
CA PHE A 74 14.69 18.38 4.85
C PHE A 74 13.79 17.85 3.73
N ASN A 75 12.87 18.68 3.23
CA ASN A 75 11.97 18.31 2.15
C ASN A 75 12.74 18.03 0.85
N VAL A 76 13.75 18.84 0.52
CA VAL A 76 14.61 18.61 -0.65
C VAL A 76 15.31 17.26 -0.54
N ARG A 77 15.94 16.94 0.60
CA ARG A 77 16.59 15.63 0.81
C ARG A 77 15.61 14.46 0.74
N ALA A 78 14.41 14.63 1.30
CA ALA A 78 13.37 13.60 1.25
C ALA A 78 12.89 13.34 -0.19
N VAL A 79 12.67 14.40 -0.97
CA VAL A 79 12.30 14.32 -2.38
C VAL A 79 13.44 13.70 -3.20
N SER A 80 14.68 14.15 -3.05
CA SER A 80 15.84 13.57 -3.74
C SER A 80 15.98 12.07 -3.48
N ALA A 81 15.83 11.64 -2.22
CA ALA A 81 15.89 10.22 -1.87
C ALA A 81 14.70 9.40 -2.42
N GLN A 82 13.53 10.02 -2.64
CA GLN A 82 12.42 9.35 -3.33
C GLN A 82 12.68 9.26 -4.82
N THR A 83 13.16 10.33 -5.45
CA THR A 83 13.54 10.36 -6.87
C THR A 83 14.59 9.31 -7.19
N GLU A 84 15.63 9.17 -6.37
CA GLU A 84 16.68 8.16 -6.58
C GLU A 84 16.14 6.72 -6.49
N ARG A 85 15.19 6.47 -5.56
CA ARG A 85 14.54 5.15 -5.46
C ARG A 85 13.66 4.86 -6.67
N LEU A 86 12.89 5.86 -7.12
CA LEU A 86 12.07 5.78 -8.32
C LEU A 86 12.92 5.51 -9.56
N GLU A 87 14.05 6.21 -9.69
CA GLU A 87 15.00 6.01 -10.79
C GLU A 87 15.57 4.60 -10.79
N LYS A 88 16.02 4.07 -9.64
CA LYS A 88 16.48 2.67 -9.52
C LYS A 88 15.38 1.68 -9.89
N GLY A 89 14.14 1.92 -9.45
CA GLY A 89 12.98 1.10 -9.79
C GLY A 89 12.68 1.10 -11.28
N LEU A 90 12.70 2.28 -11.91
CA LEU A 90 12.48 2.46 -13.34
C LEU A 90 13.57 1.77 -14.16
N ASN A 91 14.84 1.92 -13.78
CA ASN A 91 15.95 1.27 -14.45
C ASN A 91 15.83 -0.26 -14.39
N LYS A 92 15.48 -0.81 -13.23
CA LYS A 92 15.25 -2.25 -13.09
C LYS A 92 14.10 -2.73 -13.99
N LEU A 93 12.99 -2.00 -13.99
CA LEU A 93 11.84 -2.32 -14.85
C LEU A 93 12.22 -2.26 -16.34
N MET A 94 12.93 -1.21 -16.75
CA MET A 94 13.39 -1.04 -18.13
C MET A 94 14.30 -2.18 -18.58
N ILE A 95 15.23 -2.63 -17.72
CA ILE A 95 16.09 -3.79 -18.02
C ILE A 95 15.24 -5.04 -18.22
N SER A 96 14.33 -5.34 -17.28
CA SER A 96 13.44 -6.50 -17.42
C SER A 96 12.54 -6.43 -18.66
N THR A 97 12.04 -5.25 -19.02
CA THR A 97 11.26 -5.04 -20.26
C THR A 97 12.12 -5.25 -21.51
N LYS A 98 13.38 -4.82 -21.50
CA LYS A 98 14.30 -5.04 -22.61
C LYS A 98 14.62 -6.53 -22.79
N GLU A 99 14.84 -7.24 -21.69
CA GLU A 99 15.05 -8.69 -21.69
C GLU A 99 13.80 -9.45 -22.18
N ASP A 100 12.60 -9.09 -21.70
CA ASP A 100 11.33 -9.68 -22.17
C ASP A 100 11.13 -9.46 -23.67
N LYS A 101 11.41 -8.24 -24.15
CA LYS A 101 11.32 -7.92 -25.58
C LYS A 101 12.27 -8.78 -26.41
N ALA A 102 13.54 -8.89 -26.02
CA ALA A 102 14.53 -9.69 -26.72
C ALA A 102 14.17 -11.18 -26.74
N PHE A 103 13.61 -11.70 -25.63
CA PHE A 103 13.11 -13.07 -25.56
C PHE A 103 11.96 -13.31 -26.54
N ARG A 104 10.99 -12.39 -26.62
CA ARG A 104 9.87 -12.48 -27.56
C ARG A 104 10.34 -12.44 -29.01
N GLU A 105 11.25 -11.53 -29.34
CA GLU A 105 11.82 -11.43 -30.69
C GLU A 105 12.52 -12.75 -31.09
N SER A 106 13.36 -13.31 -30.23
CA SER A 106 14.02 -14.60 -30.48
C SER A 106 13.03 -15.76 -30.61
N HIS A 107 11.95 -15.74 -29.82
CA HIS A 107 10.90 -16.75 -29.88
C HIS A 107 10.10 -16.67 -31.18
N ASP A 108 9.72 -15.46 -31.61
CA ASP A 108 9.00 -15.22 -32.85
C ASP A 108 9.84 -15.57 -34.08
N GLU A 109 11.14 -15.22 -34.09
CA GLU A 109 12.06 -15.62 -35.16
C GLU A 109 12.16 -17.14 -35.30
N ARG A 110 12.23 -17.85 -34.16
CA ARG A 110 12.28 -19.33 -34.14
C ARG A 110 10.99 -19.93 -34.70
N LEU A 111 9.84 -19.41 -34.29
CA LEU A 111 8.54 -19.85 -34.83
C LEU A 111 8.46 -19.61 -36.35
N GLN A 112 8.91 -18.45 -36.82
CA GLN A 112 8.94 -18.15 -38.26
C GLN A 112 9.88 -19.09 -39.02
N SER A 113 11.05 -19.41 -38.48
CA SER A 113 11.98 -20.39 -39.08
C SER A 113 11.30 -21.75 -39.21
N LEU A 114 10.67 -22.22 -38.13
CA LEU A 114 10.01 -23.52 -38.10
C LEU A 114 8.83 -23.58 -39.08
N CYS A 115 8.04 -22.51 -39.19
CA CYS A 115 6.99 -22.41 -40.20
C CYS A 115 7.54 -22.48 -41.64
N LYS A 116 8.67 -21.82 -41.92
CA LYS A 116 9.32 -21.89 -43.24
C LYS A 116 9.82 -23.29 -43.54
N GLU A 117 10.44 -23.96 -42.56
CA GLU A 117 10.91 -25.34 -42.71
C GLU A 117 9.74 -26.30 -42.99
N ILE A 118 8.62 -26.17 -42.28
CA ILE A 118 7.40 -26.96 -42.53
C ILE A 118 6.90 -26.73 -43.97
N LEU A 119 6.89 -25.49 -44.45
CA LEU A 119 6.47 -25.20 -45.82
C LEU A 119 7.41 -25.83 -46.86
N VAL A 120 8.72 -25.76 -46.64
CA VAL A 120 9.72 -26.38 -47.52
C VAL A 120 9.57 -27.91 -47.53
N VAL A 121 9.39 -28.52 -46.36
CA VAL A 121 9.15 -29.97 -46.24
C VAL A 121 7.87 -30.36 -46.97
N LYS A 122 6.79 -29.59 -46.79
CA LYS A 122 5.52 -29.81 -47.48
C LYS A 122 5.66 -29.73 -49.01
N GLN A 123 6.38 -28.72 -49.51
CA GLN A 123 6.66 -28.58 -50.93
C GLN A 123 7.50 -29.74 -51.47
N ARG A 124 8.60 -30.09 -50.79
CA ARG A 124 9.45 -31.25 -51.13
C ARG A 124 8.65 -32.55 -51.15
N MET A 125 7.74 -32.72 -50.19
CA MET A 125 6.85 -33.87 -50.11
C MET A 125 5.96 -33.94 -51.36
N GLU A 126 5.31 -32.85 -51.72
CA GLU A 126 4.47 -32.73 -52.93
C GLU A 126 5.24 -33.03 -54.23
N GLU A 127 6.49 -32.60 -54.35
CA GLU A 127 7.37 -32.90 -55.50
C GLU A 127 7.71 -34.40 -55.62
N ILE A 128 7.89 -35.11 -54.49
CA ILE A 128 8.34 -36.51 -54.48
C ILE A 128 7.19 -37.49 -54.69
N GLN A 129 6.00 -37.23 -54.12
CA GLN A 129 4.85 -38.16 -54.19
C GLN A 129 3.73 -37.69 -55.12
N GLY A 130 3.86 -36.51 -55.73
CA GLY A 130 2.84 -35.92 -56.60
C GLY A 130 1.72 -35.22 -55.82
N PRO A 131 0.82 -34.51 -56.54
CA PRO A 131 -0.28 -33.74 -55.94
C PRO A 131 -1.33 -34.60 -55.22
N GLU A 132 -1.29 -35.92 -55.40
CA GLU A 132 -2.15 -36.88 -54.71
C GLU A 132 -1.58 -37.41 -53.39
N TRP A 133 -0.55 -36.78 -52.80
CA TRP A 133 -0.18 -37.04 -51.41
C TRP A 133 -1.27 -36.53 -50.45
N ASN A 134 -2.37 -37.27 -50.43
CA ASN A 134 -3.48 -37.18 -49.51
C ASN A 134 -3.09 -37.85 -48.19
N GLY A 135 -1.95 -37.44 -47.60
CA GLY A 135 -1.30 -38.03 -46.42
C GLY A 135 -2.10 -39.16 -45.81
N SER A 136 -1.68 -40.41 -46.02
CA SER A 136 -2.36 -41.64 -45.56
C SER A 136 -2.55 -41.75 -44.03
N GLY A 137 -2.36 -40.66 -43.29
CA GLY A 137 -2.82 -40.43 -41.93
C GLY A 137 -3.70 -39.18 -41.86
N LYS A 138 -4.85 -39.18 -42.56
CA LYS A 138 -5.91 -38.17 -42.36
C LYS A 138 -6.32 -38.12 -40.87
N ASP A 139 -6.27 -39.26 -40.20
CA ASP A 139 -6.49 -39.41 -38.76
C ASP A 139 -5.40 -38.75 -37.89
N GLY A 140 -4.15 -38.70 -38.36
CA GLY A 140 -3.03 -38.11 -37.61
C GLY A 140 -3.01 -36.58 -37.66
N ILE A 141 -3.25 -35.98 -38.84
CA ILE A 141 -3.35 -34.52 -38.99
C ILE A 141 -4.60 -33.98 -38.30
N GLU A 142 -5.72 -34.71 -38.38
CA GLU A 142 -6.95 -34.31 -37.70
C GLU A 142 -6.85 -34.45 -36.18
N GLY A 143 -6.08 -35.44 -35.69
CA GLY A 143 -5.69 -35.56 -34.29
C GLY A 143 -4.86 -34.38 -33.78
N VAL A 144 -3.79 -34.03 -34.51
CA VAL A 144 -2.93 -32.87 -34.16
C VAL A 144 -3.72 -31.56 -34.19
N LYS A 145 -4.61 -31.39 -35.18
CA LYS A 145 -5.47 -30.21 -35.27
C LYS A 145 -6.42 -30.11 -34.07
N LYS A 146 -7.05 -31.21 -33.67
CA LYS A 146 -7.90 -31.27 -32.47
C LYS A 146 -7.11 -30.97 -31.19
N GLU A 147 -5.86 -31.43 -31.09
CA GLU A 147 -4.97 -31.14 -29.96
C GLU A 147 -4.58 -29.65 -29.88
N VAL A 148 -4.35 -29.01 -31.02
CA VAL A 148 -4.09 -27.56 -31.07
C VAL A 148 -5.35 -26.78 -30.68
N ASP A 149 -6.51 -27.17 -31.19
CA ASP A 149 -7.78 -26.52 -30.88
C ASP A 149 -8.12 -26.64 -29.38
N THR A 150 -7.93 -27.82 -28.77
CA THR A 150 -8.12 -28.01 -27.32
C THR A 150 -7.12 -27.21 -26.50
N SER A 151 -5.87 -27.11 -26.96
CA SER A 151 -4.84 -26.29 -26.30
C SER A 151 -5.17 -24.80 -26.35
N ILE A 152 -5.71 -24.30 -27.46
CA ILE A 152 -6.17 -22.91 -27.62
C ILE A 152 -7.34 -22.62 -26.67
N GLU A 153 -8.30 -23.55 -26.56
CA GLU A 153 -9.42 -23.40 -25.62
C GLU A 153 -8.96 -23.39 -24.16
N LEU A 154 -8.01 -24.26 -23.81
CA LEU A 154 -7.40 -24.29 -22.48
C LEU A 154 -6.73 -22.96 -22.15
N LEU A 155 -5.90 -22.43 -23.07
CA LEU A 155 -5.20 -21.16 -22.88
C LEU A 155 -6.17 -19.99 -22.72
N LYS A 156 -7.26 -19.95 -23.51
CA LYS A 156 -8.30 -18.93 -23.35
C LYS A 156 -8.97 -18.99 -21.97
N LYS A 157 -9.24 -20.20 -21.48
CA LYS A 157 -9.81 -20.41 -20.15
C LYS A 157 -8.86 -19.93 -19.06
N GLU A 158 -7.58 -20.31 -19.13
CA GLU A 158 -6.56 -19.85 -18.17
C GLU A 158 -6.38 -18.33 -18.20
N MET A 159 -6.43 -17.70 -19.38
CA MET A 159 -6.38 -16.23 -19.50
C MET A 159 -7.59 -15.55 -18.85
N GLU A 160 -8.80 -16.09 -18.98
CA GLU A 160 -9.98 -15.54 -18.30
C GLU A 160 -9.93 -15.74 -16.78
N GLU A 161 -9.42 -16.88 -16.30
CA GLU A 161 -9.16 -17.10 -14.87
C GLU A 161 -8.13 -16.11 -14.33
N LEU A 162 -7.00 -15.94 -15.03
CA LEU A 162 -5.96 -15.00 -14.66
C LEU A 162 -6.47 -13.56 -14.65
N LYS A 163 -7.28 -13.16 -15.63
CA LYS A 163 -7.94 -11.86 -15.70
C LYS A 163 -8.92 -11.66 -14.54
N GLY A 164 -9.64 -12.71 -14.15
CA GLY A 164 -10.48 -12.72 -12.95
C GLY A 164 -9.67 -12.49 -11.67
N LEU A 165 -8.56 -13.20 -11.51
CA LEU A 165 -7.63 -13.06 -10.39
C LEU A 165 -7.00 -11.66 -10.34
N VAL A 166 -6.48 -11.15 -11.47
CA VAL A 166 -5.90 -9.79 -11.56
C VAL A 166 -6.97 -8.73 -11.29
N GLY A 167 -8.21 -8.94 -11.75
CA GLY A 167 -9.35 -8.10 -11.41
C GLY A 167 -9.66 -8.11 -9.92
N GLY A 168 -9.59 -9.27 -9.26
CA GLY A 168 -9.73 -9.44 -7.82
C GLY A 168 -8.62 -8.74 -7.02
N ILE A 169 -7.37 -8.87 -7.45
CA ILE A 169 -6.22 -8.18 -6.85
C ILE A 169 -6.36 -6.66 -7.02
N SER A 170 -6.73 -6.19 -8.21
CA SER A 170 -6.95 -4.76 -8.46
C SER A 170 -8.11 -4.20 -7.64
N LYS A 171 -9.19 -4.96 -7.45
CA LYS A 171 -10.30 -4.59 -6.57
C LYS A 171 -9.88 -4.59 -5.10
N THR A 172 -9.09 -5.56 -4.66
CA THR A 172 -8.56 -5.63 -3.29
C THR A 172 -7.58 -4.50 -3.02
N ALA A 173 -6.69 -4.19 -3.96
CA ALA A 173 -5.74 -3.08 -3.90
C ALA A 173 -6.42 -1.71 -3.94
N ARG A 174 -7.56 -1.57 -4.65
CA ARG A 174 -8.37 -0.34 -4.66
C ARG A 174 -9.32 -0.22 -3.47
N SER A 175 -9.80 -1.34 -2.91
CA SER A 175 -10.71 -1.39 -1.76
C SER A 175 -9.95 -1.23 -0.44
N GLN A 176 -8.72 -1.73 -0.36
CA GLN A 176 -7.81 -1.35 0.71
C GLN A 176 -7.27 0.04 0.44
N VAL A 177 -8.02 1.07 0.85
CA VAL A 177 -7.40 2.36 1.21
C VAL A 177 -6.25 2.01 2.14
N SER A 178 -5.01 2.21 1.67
CA SER A 178 -3.83 1.80 2.43
C SER A 178 -3.94 2.36 3.83
N ILE A 179 -3.55 1.58 4.84
CA ILE A 179 -3.71 1.98 6.24
C ILE A 179 -3.00 3.31 6.52
N LYS A 180 -1.90 3.56 5.79
CA LYS A 180 -1.23 4.86 5.73
C LYS A 180 -2.18 5.98 5.30
N GLN A 181 -2.89 5.83 4.19
CA GLN A 181 -3.87 6.82 3.73
C GLN A 181 -4.99 7.03 4.75
N ARG A 182 -5.48 5.97 5.42
CA ARG A 182 -6.50 6.08 6.48
C ARG A 182 -5.99 6.89 7.69
N ILE A 183 -4.72 6.71 8.07
CA ILE A 183 -4.06 7.49 9.12
C ILE A 183 -3.90 8.95 8.68
N ASP A 184 -3.42 9.21 7.48
CA ASP A 184 -3.24 10.57 6.94
C ASP A 184 -4.58 11.32 6.84
N ASP A 185 -5.63 10.63 6.42
CA ASP A 185 -7.00 11.12 6.38
C ASP A 185 -7.54 11.46 7.78
N ALA A 186 -7.29 10.59 8.76
CA ALA A 186 -7.66 10.83 10.16
C ALA A 186 -6.92 12.06 10.70
N ILE A 187 -5.62 12.21 10.43
CA ILE A 187 -4.83 13.40 10.82
C ILE A 187 -5.43 14.67 10.18
N GLY A 188 -5.73 14.62 8.88
CA GLY A 188 -6.36 15.74 8.16
C GLY A 188 -7.71 16.13 8.76
N SER A 189 -8.54 15.13 9.09
CA SER A 189 -9.81 15.30 9.79
C SER A 189 -9.60 15.97 11.16
N THR A 190 -8.73 15.42 12.02
CA THR A 190 -8.46 15.99 13.34
C THR A 190 -7.95 17.43 13.26
N ARG A 191 -7.09 17.76 12.28
CA ARG A 191 -6.62 19.14 12.05
C ARG A 191 -7.74 20.09 11.65
N ARG A 192 -8.67 19.64 10.79
CA ARG A 192 -9.85 20.44 10.41
C ARG A 192 -10.74 20.68 11.63
N TRP A 193 -11.09 19.63 12.37
CA TRP A 193 -11.88 19.74 13.59
C TRP A 193 -11.19 20.61 14.66
N ASN A 194 -9.87 20.57 14.77
CA ASN A 194 -9.14 21.43 15.70
C ASN A 194 -9.20 22.93 15.31
N ARG A 195 -9.31 23.25 14.02
CA ARG A 195 -9.58 24.62 13.57
C ARG A 195 -11.00 25.02 13.92
N ASP A 196 -11.98 24.16 13.62
CA ASP A 196 -13.39 24.41 13.90
C ASP A 196 -13.65 24.57 15.41
N HIS A 197 -12.94 23.83 16.26
CA HIS A 197 -13.03 23.90 17.72
C HIS A 197 -12.66 25.28 18.28
N LYS A 198 -11.65 25.95 17.71
CA LYS A 198 -11.22 27.28 18.17
C LYS A 198 -12.29 28.35 17.98
N THR A 199 -13.20 28.15 17.04
CA THR A 199 -14.26 29.09 16.69
C THR A 199 -15.65 28.64 17.15
N THR A 200 -15.77 27.42 17.66
CA THR A 200 -17.06 26.86 18.06
C THR A 200 -17.52 27.42 19.40
N LYS A 201 -18.85 27.49 19.57
CA LYS A 201 -19.50 27.79 20.86
C LYS A 201 -20.00 26.53 21.57
N LEU A 202 -19.81 25.36 20.96
CA LEU A 202 -20.21 24.08 21.53
C LEU A 202 -19.32 23.72 22.71
N SER A 203 -19.88 23.03 23.71
CA SER A 203 -19.07 22.43 24.77
C SER A 203 -18.17 21.32 24.19
N ASP A 204 -17.04 21.10 24.85
CA ASP A 204 -16.08 20.05 24.45
C ASP A 204 -16.76 18.69 24.35
N ALA A 205 -17.60 18.32 25.31
CA ALA A 205 -18.31 17.05 25.30
C ALA A 205 -19.16 16.86 24.03
N THR A 206 -19.96 17.85 23.65
CA THR A 206 -20.80 17.80 22.45
C THR A 206 -19.95 17.81 21.18
N PHE A 207 -18.89 18.63 21.17
CA PHE A 207 -17.99 18.74 20.03
C PHE A 207 -17.23 17.43 19.77
N ILE A 208 -16.69 16.80 20.82
CA ILE A 208 -15.98 15.52 20.77
C ILE A 208 -16.91 14.40 20.31
N ALA A 209 -18.15 14.35 20.82
CA ALA A 209 -19.13 13.35 20.38
C ALA A 209 -19.43 13.48 18.88
N ASN A 210 -19.58 14.71 18.37
CA ASN A 210 -19.78 14.96 16.94
C ASN A 210 -18.57 14.56 16.10
N TYR A 211 -17.36 14.88 16.56
CA TYR A 211 -16.11 14.46 15.92
C TYR A 211 -16.03 12.93 15.82
N LEU A 212 -16.23 12.22 16.93
CA LEU A 212 -16.13 10.77 16.97
C LEU A 212 -17.22 10.08 16.14
N ARG A 213 -18.44 10.63 16.10
CA ARG A 213 -19.52 10.17 15.20
C ARG A 213 -19.16 10.37 13.73
N GLN A 214 -18.56 11.51 13.38
CA GLN A 214 -18.17 11.75 12.00
C GLN A 214 -17.00 10.84 11.59
N GLN A 215 -16.05 10.63 12.50
CA GLN A 215 -14.94 9.71 12.29
C GLN A 215 -15.44 8.26 12.14
N SER A 216 -16.42 7.83 12.94
CA SER A 216 -16.97 6.47 12.84
C SER A 216 -17.75 6.22 11.55
N LYS A 217 -18.42 7.24 11.00
CA LYS A 217 -19.05 7.15 9.67
C LYS A 217 -18.04 6.96 8.55
N ARG A 218 -16.87 7.60 8.65
CA ARG A 218 -15.82 7.54 7.63
C ARG A 218 -14.97 6.29 7.76
N ASP A 219 -14.57 5.95 8.98
CA ASP A 219 -13.67 4.86 9.30
C ASP A 219 -14.00 4.29 10.70
N PRO A 220 -14.92 3.31 10.78
CA PRO A 220 -15.33 2.72 12.04
C PRO A 220 -14.17 2.10 12.84
N PRO A 221 -13.26 1.29 12.24
CA PRO A 221 -12.12 0.74 12.97
C PRO A 221 -11.19 1.82 13.55
N MET A 222 -10.90 2.88 12.81
CA MET A 222 -10.08 4.00 13.29
C MET A 222 -10.75 4.74 14.45
N ALA A 223 -12.06 5.00 14.33
CA ALA A 223 -12.81 5.68 15.39
C ALA A 223 -12.78 4.89 16.71
N VAL A 224 -12.98 3.57 16.65
CA VAL A 224 -12.89 2.69 17.82
C VAL A 224 -11.48 2.71 18.42
N TYR A 225 -10.45 2.69 17.58
CA TYR A 225 -9.07 2.72 18.03
C TYR A 225 -8.72 4.04 18.74
N ILE A 226 -9.14 5.17 18.18
CA ILE A 226 -8.97 6.50 18.79
C ILE A 226 -9.73 6.56 20.13
N GLN A 227 -11.01 6.16 20.17
CA GLN A 227 -11.81 6.14 21.42
C GLN A 227 -11.15 5.31 22.52
N ARG A 228 -10.67 4.12 22.19
CA ARG A 228 -10.00 3.22 23.16
C ARG A 228 -8.68 3.81 23.64
N SER A 229 -8.01 4.58 22.82
CA SER A 229 -6.75 5.25 23.18
C SER A 229 -7.01 6.47 24.07
N ILE A 230 -8.04 7.27 23.77
CA ILE A 230 -8.46 8.40 24.61
C ILE A 230 -8.84 7.87 26.00
N LYS A 231 -9.65 6.80 26.06
CA LYS A 231 -10.02 6.17 27.33
C LYS A 231 -8.79 5.76 28.15
N ARG A 232 -7.78 5.17 27.50
CA ARG A 232 -6.53 4.77 28.18
C ARG A 232 -5.72 5.98 28.65
N HIS A 233 -5.62 7.03 27.86
CA HIS A 233 -4.95 8.29 28.22
C HIS A 233 -5.57 8.92 29.47
N VAL A 234 -6.89 9.07 29.47
CA VAL A 234 -7.65 9.70 30.56
C VAL A 234 -7.64 8.84 31.82
N SER A 235 -7.71 7.51 31.68
CA SER A 235 -7.55 6.59 32.81
C SER A 235 -6.15 6.71 33.45
N ARG A 236 -5.10 6.87 32.64
CA ARG A 236 -3.72 7.10 33.13
C ARG A 236 -3.54 8.46 33.79
N SER A 237 -4.25 9.48 33.33
CA SER A 237 -4.25 10.81 33.94
C SER A 237 -4.97 10.85 35.30
N GLY A 238 -5.54 9.74 35.79
CA GLY A 238 -6.23 9.66 37.07
C GLY A 238 -7.58 10.36 37.14
N ARG A 239 -8.09 10.88 36.00
CA ARG A 239 -9.39 11.58 35.94
C ARG A 239 -10.59 10.62 35.91
N GLN A 240 -10.41 9.40 35.39
CA GLN A 240 -11.45 8.39 35.42
C GLN A 240 -11.34 7.50 36.67
N LYS A 241 -12.28 7.66 37.60
CA LYS A 241 -12.48 6.70 38.70
C LYS A 241 -13.13 5.43 38.13
N ALA A 242 -12.64 4.26 38.52
CA ALA A 242 -13.05 2.95 38.00
C ALA A 242 -14.55 2.57 38.19
N LYS A 243 -15.37 3.45 38.81
CA LYS A 243 -16.75 3.13 39.19
C LYS A 243 -17.80 3.42 38.11
N ASP A 244 -17.52 4.27 37.12
CA ASP A 244 -18.51 4.61 36.08
C ASP A 244 -18.00 4.25 34.68
N ARG A 245 -18.35 3.05 34.21
CA ARG A 245 -18.17 2.68 32.80
C ARG A 245 -19.25 3.45 32.00
N PRO A 246 -18.87 4.36 31.09
CA PRO A 246 -19.85 5.12 30.32
C PRO A 246 -20.71 4.16 29.49
N LYS A 247 -22.03 4.35 29.54
CA LYS A 247 -23.03 3.50 28.85
C LYS A 247 -23.22 3.90 27.39
N ASN A 248 -22.92 5.15 27.04
CA ASN A 248 -23.02 5.69 25.69
C ASN A 248 -21.87 6.67 25.38
N LEU A 249 -21.80 7.13 24.12
CA LEU A 249 -20.74 8.03 23.65
C LEU A 249 -20.79 9.38 24.36
N GLU A 250 -21.98 9.87 24.66
CA GLU A 250 -22.23 11.18 25.26
C GLU A 250 -21.70 11.21 26.70
N GLN A 251 -21.97 10.17 27.51
CA GLN A 251 -21.40 9.99 28.84
C GLN A 251 -19.88 9.83 28.78
N PHE A 252 -19.35 9.15 27.77
CA PHE A 252 -17.90 9.04 27.59
C PHE A 252 -17.26 10.40 27.33
N CYS A 253 -17.92 11.28 26.57
CA CYS A 253 -17.39 12.59 26.22
C CYS A 253 -17.55 13.65 27.32
N GLN A 254 -18.39 13.39 28.33
CA GLN A 254 -18.75 14.38 29.35
C GLN A 254 -17.58 14.82 30.22
N ASP A 255 -16.63 13.92 30.46
CA ASP A 255 -15.42 14.16 31.25
C ASP A 255 -14.18 14.46 30.40
N LEU A 256 -14.35 14.60 29.08
CA LEU A 256 -13.25 14.85 28.14
C LEU A 256 -13.12 16.33 27.83
N VAL A 257 -11.89 16.79 27.75
CA VAL A 257 -11.56 18.06 27.09
C VAL A 257 -10.99 17.79 25.71
N TRP A 258 -11.18 18.72 24.78
CA TRP A 258 -10.69 18.58 23.40
C TRP A 258 -9.16 18.34 23.36
N ARG A 259 -8.44 18.90 24.35
CA ARG A 259 -7.02 18.65 24.56
C ARG A 259 -6.67 17.16 24.69
N ASP A 260 -7.48 16.37 25.41
CA ASP A 260 -7.23 14.94 25.59
C ASP A 260 -7.32 14.20 24.24
N VAL A 261 -8.21 14.65 23.36
CA VAL A 261 -8.34 14.12 21.99
C VAL A 261 -7.13 14.47 21.14
N ILE A 262 -6.65 15.72 21.21
CA ILE A 262 -5.47 16.16 20.46
C ILE A 262 -4.21 15.44 20.91
N GLU A 263 -3.96 15.36 22.22
CA GLU A 263 -2.79 14.66 22.77
C GLU A 263 -2.81 13.18 22.38
N THR A 264 -3.97 12.53 22.48
CA THR A 264 -4.11 11.14 22.07
C THR A 264 -3.90 10.98 20.56
N ALA A 265 -4.47 11.87 19.74
CA ALA A 265 -4.32 11.81 18.30
C ALA A 265 -2.86 12.03 17.88
N GLU A 266 -2.14 12.94 18.54
CA GLU A 266 -0.71 13.12 18.30
C GLU A 266 0.09 11.87 18.70
N GLU A 267 -0.16 11.32 19.89
CA GLU A 267 0.52 10.11 20.35
C GLU A 267 0.29 8.94 19.37
N VAL A 268 -0.96 8.74 18.95
CA VAL A 268 -1.39 7.54 18.26
C VAL A 268 -1.22 7.65 16.74
N LEU A 269 -1.63 8.77 16.15
CA LEU A 269 -1.61 8.97 14.70
C LEU A 269 -0.30 9.56 14.19
N VAL A 270 0.48 10.25 15.02
CA VAL A 270 1.72 10.92 14.59
C VAL A 270 2.96 10.23 15.15
N ARG A 271 3.01 9.98 16.46
CA ARG A 271 4.21 9.40 17.09
C ARG A 271 4.28 7.88 16.96
N ASN A 272 3.13 7.20 17.03
CA ASN A 272 3.05 5.74 17.03
C ASN A 272 2.39 5.15 15.77
N VAL A 273 2.64 5.73 14.59
CA VAL A 273 2.05 5.32 13.30
C VAL A 273 2.16 3.80 13.08
N ALA A 274 3.33 3.21 13.31
CA ALA A 274 3.55 1.78 13.08
C ALA A 274 2.70 0.87 14.00
N ARG A 275 2.49 1.27 15.26
CA ARG A 275 1.63 0.51 16.19
C ARG A 275 0.16 0.64 15.81
N THR A 276 -0.24 1.83 15.38
CA THR A 276 -1.60 2.09 14.88
C THR A 276 -1.87 1.28 13.62
N ALA A 277 -0.92 1.22 12.69
CA ALA A 277 -1.04 0.44 11.46
C ALA A 277 -1.25 -1.05 11.78
N ARG A 278 -0.37 -1.64 12.60
CA ARG A 278 -0.50 -3.05 13.02
C ARG A 278 -1.84 -3.34 13.70
N ALA A 279 -2.29 -2.47 14.61
CA ALA A 279 -3.57 -2.65 15.31
C ALA A 279 -4.80 -2.56 14.38
N LEU A 280 -4.68 -1.84 13.26
CA LEU A 280 -5.72 -1.76 12.23
C LEU A 280 -5.65 -2.95 11.26
N GLU A 281 -4.45 -3.48 10.98
CA GLU A 281 -4.24 -4.70 10.19
C GLU A 281 -4.82 -5.93 10.88
N GLU A 282 -4.51 -6.12 12.17
CA GLU A 282 -5.02 -7.24 12.99
C GLU A 282 -6.56 -7.28 13.02
N ARG A 283 -7.22 -6.13 12.93
CA ARG A 283 -8.69 -6.05 12.91
C ARG A 283 -9.31 -6.32 11.55
N VAL A 284 -8.56 -6.10 10.47
CA VAL A 284 -9.00 -6.43 9.10
C VAL A 284 -8.81 -7.92 8.83
N GLY A 285 -7.81 -8.57 9.44
CA GLY A 285 -7.57 -10.02 9.31
C GLY A 285 -8.48 -10.93 10.17
N LEU A 286 -9.32 -10.36 11.03
CA LEU A 286 -10.25 -11.09 11.91
C LEU A 286 -11.72 -11.00 11.46
N SER A 287 -11.99 -10.42 10.29
CA SER A 287 -13.32 -10.29 9.70
C SER A 287 -13.38 -10.94 8.33
#